data_AF-A0A7S0MEY6-F1
#
_entry.id   AF-A0A7S0MEY6-F1
#
_cell.length_a   1.000
_cell.length_b   1.000
_cell.length_c   1.000
_cell.angle_alpha   90.00
_cell.angle_beta   90.00
_cell.angle_gamma   90.00
#
_symmetry.space_group_name_H-M   'P 1'
#
loop_
_entity.id
_entity.type
_entity.pdbx_description
1 polymer ?
#
loop_
_entity_poly.entity_id
_entity_poly.type
_entity_poly.pdbx_seq_one_letter_code
_entity_poly.pdbx_strand_id
1 'polypeptide(L)'
;ECCQSTQDDLDCGLEDEFVNIISDLLDQSSYDEEGDQDTFFHVGAVFNGDRVDFSATYYLQRIAKYSSAGSSCFISALLYLERLKSKSHPIILTTRNMQRLLLVAVMIAAKFLEDFCSPIDCWAEI
;
A
#
# COMPACT_ATOMS: atom_id res chain seq x y z
N GLU A 1 11.71 14.50 8.55
CA GLU A 1 10.90 15.39 9.42
C GLU A 1 9.50 15.66 8.85
N CYS A 2 8.98 14.80 7.97
CA CYS A 2 7.62 14.94 7.48
C CYS A 2 6.65 14.24 8.44
N CYS A 3 5.67 14.99 8.95
CA CYS A 3 4.58 14.57 9.86
C CYS A 3 5.01 14.07 11.25
N GLN A 4 5.61 14.96 12.07
CA GLN A 4 5.68 14.77 13.53
C GLN A 4 4.65 15.60 14.31
N SER A 5 3.72 16.28 13.65
CA SER A 5 2.76 17.14 14.33
C SER A 5 1.33 16.72 14.00
N THR A 6 0.64 16.30 15.07
CA THR A 6 -0.82 16.12 15.23
C THR A 6 -1.49 15.03 14.40
N GLN A 7 -1.26 13.77 14.78
CA GLN A 7 -2.32 12.76 14.71
C GLN A 7 -2.92 12.70 16.11
N ASP A 8 -4.18 13.09 16.25
CA ASP A 8 -4.88 13.09 17.54
C ASP A 8 -4.74 11.71 18.21
N ASP A 9 -4.32 11.70 19.48
CA ASP A 9 -4.00 10.52 20.29
C ASP A 9 -5.19 9.54 20.54
N LEU A 10 -6.26 9.61 19.75
CA LEU A 10 -7.50 8.84 19.93
C LEU A 10 -7.73 7.68 18.93
N ASP A 11 -6.90 7.47 17.89
CA ASP A 11 -7.14 6.40 16.89
C ASP A 11 -6.00 5.37 16.73
N CYS A 12 -4.86 5.55 17.41
CA CYS A 12 -3.66 4.73 17.18
C CYS A 12 -3.84 3.22 17.45
N GLY A 13 -4.77 2.83 18.33
CA GLY A 13 -5.05 1.41 18.60
C GLY A 13 -5.91 0.73 17.54
N LEU A 14 -6.84 1.46 16.93
CA LEU A 14 -7.70 0.94 15.85
C LEU A 14 -6.90 0.87 14.54
N GLU A 15 -6.08 1.88 14.26
CA GLU A 15 -5.18 1.90 13.09
C GLU A 15 -4.23 0.69 13.09
N ASP A 16 -3.65 0.32 14.23
CA ASP A 16 -2.79 -0.86 14.35
C ASP A 16 -3.55 -2.18 14.13
N GLU A 17 -4.76 -2.32 14.69
CA GLU A 17 -5.60 -3.51 14.52
C GLU A 17 -6.05 -3.66 13.06
N PHE A 18 -6.45 -2.56 12.41
CA PHE A 18 -6.79 -2.53 11.00
C PHE A 18 -5.59 -2.87 10.13
N VAL A 19 -4.42 -2.27 10.37
CA VAL A 19 -3.20 -2.59 9.63
C VAL A 19 -2.89 -4.08 9.74
N ASN A 20 -3.02 -4.68 10.92
CA ASN A 20 -2.80 -6.12 11.09
C ASN A 20 -3.80 -6.97 10.29
N ILE A 21 -5.10 -6.66 10.34
CA ILE A 21 -6.13 -7.39 9.56
C ILE A 21 -5.86 -7.29 8.05
N ILE A 22 -5.54 -6.09 7.57
CA ILE A 22 -5.23 -5.84 6.17
C ILE A 22 -3.99 -6.62 5.75
N SER A 23 -2.99 -6.66 6.63
CA SER A 23 -1.73 -7.35 6.37
C SER A 23 -1.92 -8.86 6.33
N ASP A 24 -2.70 -9.41 7.26
CA ASP A 24 -3.05 -10.83 7.26
C ASP A 24 -3.82 -11.19 5.99
N LEU A 25 -4.72 -10.34 5.50
CA LEU A 25 -5.44 -10.56 4.24
C LEU A 25 -4.49 -10.56 3.03
N LEU A 26 -3.49 -9.67 3.04
CA LEU A 26 -2.49 -9.57 1.97
C LEU A 26 -1.47 -10.73 2.02
N ASP A 27 -1.04 -11.15 3.20
CA ASP A 27 -0.11 -12.27 3.40
C ASP A 27 -0.81 -13.63 3.13
N GLN A 28 -2.12 -13.74 3.38
CA GLN A 28 -2.94 -14.90 3.00
C GLN A 28 -3.13 -15.03 1.49
N SER A 29 -3.13 -13.91 0.76
CA SER A 29 -3.02 -13.92 -0.69
C SER A 29 -1.56 -14.17 -1.06
N SER A 30 -1.15 -15.43 -1.08
CA SER A 30 0.20 -15.85 -1.47
C SER A 30 0.67 -15.06 -2.68
N TYR A 31 1.70 -14.22 -2.51
CA TYR A 31 2.40 -13.61 -3.64
C TYR A 31 2.82 -14.75 -4.56
N ASP A 32 2.31 -14.77 -5.79
CA ASP A 32 2.71 -15.79 -6.75
C ASP A 32 4.22 -15.61 -7.00
N GLU A 33 5.04 -16.51 -6.44
CA GLU A 33 6.51 -16.40 -6.50
C GLU A 33 7.03 -16.66 -7.92
N GLU A 34 6.31 -17.37 -8.79
CA GLU A 34 6.81 -17.73 -10.14
C GLU A 34 5.67 -17.85 -11.16
N GLY A 35 5.45 -16.78 -11.93
CA GLY A 35 4.59 -16.78 -13.11
C GLY A 35 5.31 -16.10 -14.27
N ASP A 36 5.44 -16.83 -15.38
CA ASP A 36 6.17 -16.50 -16.61
C ASP A 36 6.06 -15.02 -17.03
N GLN A 37 7.21 -14.41 -17.35
CA GLN A 37 7.42 -12.96 -17.43
C GLN A 37 6.94 -12.30 -18.72
N ASP A 38 6.34 -13.04 -19.64
CA ASP A 38 5.99 -12.51 -20.95
C ASP A 38 4.48 -12.44 -21.15
N THR A 39 3.99 -11.23 -21.41
CA THR A 39 2.72 -10.90 -22.09
C THR A 39 1.41 -10.68 -21.31
N PHE A 40 1.39 -9.92 -20.20
CA PHE A 40 0.12 -9.30 -19.74
C PHE A 40 0.27 -7.84 -19.23
N PHE A 41 0.42 -6.93 -20.21
CA PHE A 41 0.39 -5.45 -20.15
C PHE A 41 1.41 -4.69 -19.29
N HIS A 42 2.07 -3.77 -19.97
CA HIS A 42 3.16 -2.87 -19.56
C HIS A 42 2.92 -2.04 -18.28
N VAL A 43 1.68 -1.94 -17.79
CA VAL A 43 1.32 -1.09 -16.63
C VAL A 43 1.75 -1.73 -15.31
N GLY A 44 1.55 -3.04 -15.14
CA GLY A 44 1.97 -3.75 -13.92
C GLY A 44 3.49 -3.82 -13.78
N ALA A 45 4.20 -3.92 -14.92
CA ALA A 45 5.65 -3.99 -14.96
C ALA A 45 6.35 -2.73 -14.42
N VAL A 46 5.70 -1.56 -14.50
CA VAL A 46 6.25 -0.29 -13.95
C VAL A 46 6.41 -0.38 -12.42
N PHE A 47 5.62 -1.22 -11.76
CA PHE A 47 5.69 -1.42 -10.32
C PHE A 47 6.64 -2.54 -9.89
N ASN A 48 7.26 -3.26 -10.83
CA ASN A 48 8.26 -4.27 -10.48
C ASN A 48 9.59 -3.59 -10.10
N GLY A 49 10.17 -4.01 -8.99
CA GLY A 49 11.51 -3.60 -8.55
C GLY A 49 12.41 -4.77 -8.20
N ASP A 50 13.47 -4.46 -7.47
CA ASP A 50 14.26 -5.46 -6.76
C ASP A 50 13.38 -6.22 -5.77
N ARG A 51 13.67 -7.51 -5.57
CA ARG A 51 13.01 -8.29 -4.53
C ARG A 51 13.44 -7.71 -3.19
N VAL A 52 12.48 -7.45 -2.33
CA VAL A 52 12.76 -6.92 -1.00
C VAL A 52 11.99 -7.76 0.02
N ASP A 53 12.73 -8.35 0.95
CA ASP A 53 12.21 -9.35 1.88
C ASP A 53 11.61 -8.70 3.14
N PHE A 54 10.44 -8.08 3.00
CA PHE A 54 9.61 -7.71 4.14
C PHE A 54 8.12 -8.01 3.88
N SER A 55 7.40 -8.34 4.95
CA SER A 55 5.96 -8.67 4.88
C SER A 55 5.12 -7.44 4.56
N ALA A 56 3.88 -7.68 4.09
CA ALA A 56 2.90 -6.59 3.93
C ALA A 56 2.71 -5.83 5.24
N THR A 57 2.67 -6.56 6.37
CA THR A 57 2.53 -5.98 7.72
C THR A 57 3.58 -4.96 8.03
N TYR A 58 4.85 -5.33 7.83
CA TYR A 58 5.96 -4.44 8.14
C TYR A 58 5.87 -3.16 7.30
N TYR A 59 5.53 -3.28 6.02
CA TYR A 59 5.46 -2.12 5.13
C TYR A 59 4.23 -1.24 5.38
N LEU A 60 3.08 -1.82 5.69
CA LEU A 60 1.87 -1.06 6.04
C LEU A 60 2.03 -0.30 7.35
N GLN A 61 2.63 -0.92 8.38
CA GLN A 61 2.98 -0.22 9.63
C GLN A 61 3.93 0.95 9.37
N ARG A 62 4.89 0.78 8.45
CA ARG A 62 5.79 1.85 8.04
C ARG A 62 5.03 3.00 7.38
N ILE A 63 4.12 2.71 6.45
CA ILE A 63 3.28 3.73 5.81
C ILE A 63 2.42 4.45 6.86
N ALA A 64 1.75 3.72 7.76
CA ALA A 64 0.94 4.31 8.83
C ALA A 64 1.77 5.23 9.74
N LYS A 65 3.00 4.83 10.07
CA LYS A 65 3.88 5.62 10.93
C LYS A 65 4.42 6.90 10.29
N TYR A 66 4.69 6.88 8.99
CA TYR A 66 5.39 7.97 8.31
C TYR A 66 4.52 8.78 7.34
N SER A 67 3.24 8.41 7.18
CA SER A 67 2.25 9.18 6.44
C SER A 67 1.19 9.75 7.37
N SER A 68 0.49 10.77 6.90
CA SER A 68 -0.70 11.34 7.56
C SER A 68 -1.99 10.72 7.04
N ALA A 69 -1.95 9.47 6.53
CA ALA A 69 -3.12 8.81 5.96
C ALA A 69 -3.97 8.21 7.09
N GLY A 70 -5.25 8.56 7.16
CA GLY A 70 -6.16 7.97 8.13
C GLY A 70 -6.61 6.56 7.74
N SER A 71 -7.26 5.86 8.67
CA SER A 71 -7.84 4.52 8.46
C SER A 71 -8.63 4.35 7.15
N SER A 72 -9.40 5.36 6.74
CA SER A 72 -10.21 5.33 5.51
C SER A 72 -9.37 5.19 4.23
N CYS A 73 -8.12 5.68 4.26
CA CYS A 73 -7.18 5.59 3.16
C CYS A 73 -6.67 4.17 2.97
N PHE A 74 -6.39 3.45 4.05
CA PHE A 74 -5.95 2.05 3.99
C PHE A 74 -7.04 1.12 3.46
N ILE A 75 -8.29 1.31 3.90
CA ILE A 75 -9.44 0.57 3.38
C ILE A 75 -9.61 0.83 1.87
N SER A 76 -9.52 2.10 1.48
CA SER A 76 -9.66 2.49 0.07
C SER A 76 -8.49 1.99 -0.79
N ALA A 77 -7.27 1.96 -0.24
CA ALA A 77 -6.11 1.37 -0.90
C ALA A 77 -6.32 -0.12 -1.19
N LEU A 78 -6.86 -0.89 -0.23
CA LEU A 78 -7.22 -2.28 -0.50
C LEU A 78 -8.27 -2.41 -1.59
N LEU A 79 -9.32 -1.58 -1.56
CA LEU A 79 -10.32 -1.58 -2.60
C LEU A 79 -9.71 -1.25 -3.97
N TYR A 80 -8.71 -0.37 -4.03
CA TYR A 80 -7.98 -0.09 -5.26
C TYR A 80 -7.18 -1.30 -5.74
N LEU A 81 -6.49 -2.01 -4.84
CA LEU A 81 -5.75 -3.24 -5.17
C LEU A 81 -6.70 -4.36 -5.66
N GLU A 82 -7.81 -4.58 -4.97
CA GLU A 82 -8.83 -5.56 -5.38
C GLU A 82 -9.46 -5.23 -6.75
N ARG A 83 -9.68 -3.93 -7.01
CA ARG A 83 -10.12 -3.47 -8.33
C ARG A 83 -9.06 -3.72 -9.41
N LEU A 84 -7.77 -3.59 -9.10
CA LEU A 84 -6.69 -3.87 -10.04
C LEU A 84 -6.58 -5.36 -10.37
N LYS A 85 -6.85 -6.25 -9.40
CA LYS A 85 -6.96 -7.71 -9.61
C LYS A 85 -8.18 -8.10 -10.46
N SER A 86 -9.23 -7.29 -10.45
CA SER A 86 -10.51 -7.61 -11.12
C SER A 86 -10.64 -7.03 -12.54
N LYS A 87 -9.60 -6.38 -13.08
CA LYS A 87 -9.62 -5.80 -14.43
C LYS A 87 -9.40 -6.86 -15.51
N SER A 88 -9.76 -6.52 -16.76
CA SER A 88 -9.48 -7.36 -17.94
C SER A 88 -8.00 -7.69 -18.12
N HIS A 89 -7.12 -6.82 -17.60
CA HIS A 89 -5.68 -7.05 -17.48
C HIS A 89 -5.32 -6.91 -16.00
N PRO A 90 -5.38 -8.00 -15.22
CA PRO A 90 -5.21 -7.94 -13.79
C PRO A 90 -3.74 -7.73 -13.42
N ILE A 91 -3.50 -6.95 -12.36
CA ILE A 91 -2.17 -6.86 -11.75
C ILE A 91 -2.04 -7.96 -10.71
N ILE A 92 -1.01 -8.78 -10.84
CA ILE A 92 -0.66 -9.82 -9.86
C ILE A 92 0.25 -9.19 -8.81
N LEU A 93 -0.12 -9.32 -7.54
CA LEU A 93 0.72 -8.92 -6.42
C LEU A 93 1.85 -9.94 -6.25
N THR A 94 3.08 -9.43 -6.25
CA THR A 94 4.29 -10.21 -6.05
C THR A 94 5.17 -9.53 -5.01
N THR A 95 6.14 -10.25 -4.44
CA THR A 95 7.15 -9.67 -3.52
C THR A 95 7.96 -8.54 -4.16
N ARG A 96 7.98 -8.43 -5.50
CA ARG A 96 8.72 -7.40 -6.26
C ARG A 96 7.93 -6.13 -6.51
N ASN A 97 6.59 -6.16 -6.37
CA ASN A 97 5.74 -5.03 -6.71
C ASN A 97 4.78 -4.60 -5.60
N MET A 98 4.53 -5.48 -4.61
CA MET A 98 3.61 -5.23 -3.51
C MET A 98 3.90 -3.89 -2.83
N GLN A 99 5.16 -3.62 -2.54
CA GLN A 99 5.60 -2.45 -1.79
C GLN A 99 5.23 -1.16 -2.52
N ARG A 100 5.64 -1.07 -3.79
CA ARG A 100 5.34 0.08 -4.64
C ARG A 100 3.84 0.26 -4.87
N LEU A 101 3.11 -0.85 -5.05
CA LEU A 101 1.66 -0.82 -5.22
C LEU A 101 0.92 -0.38 -3.96
N LEU A 102 1.33 -0.85 -2.78
CA LEU A 102 0.76 -0.43 -1.50
C LEU A 102 1.01 1.05 -1.25
N LEU A 103 2.25 1.52 -1.41
CA LEU A 103 2.60 2.93 -1.22
C LEU A 103 1.77 3.84 -2.13
N VAL A 104 1.70 3.51 -3.42
CA VAL A 104 0.94 4.31 -4.39
C VAL A 104 -0.56 4.23 -4.14
N ALA A 105 -1.10 3.07 -3.76
CA ALA A 105 -2.52 2.93 -3.45
C ALA A 105 -2.91 3.79 -2.24
N VAL A 106 -2.13 3.76 -1.15
CA VAL A 106 -2.37 4.59 0.04
C VAL A 106 -2.16 6.07 -0.26
N MET A 107 -1.11 6.43 -1.01
CA MET A 107 -0.87 7.82 -1.42
C MET A 107 -2.03 8.38 -2.26
N ILE A 108 -2.55 7.62 -3.22
CA ILE A 108 -3.69 8.03 -4.03
C ILE A 108 -4.95 8.17 -3.16
N ALA A 109 -5.17 7.23 -2.23
CA ALA A 109 -6.29 7.31 -1.31
C ALA A 109 -6.21 8.56 -0.43
N ALA A 110 -5.03 8.84 0.15
CA ALA A 110 -4.79 10.04 0.95
C ALA A 110 -5.00 11.33 0.15
N LYS A 111 -4.52 11.38 -1.10
CA LYS A 111 -4.76 12.52 -2.00
C LYS A 111 -6.22 12.74 -2.35
N PHE A 112 -7.05 11.70 -2.24
CA PHE A 112 -8.45 11.75 -2.63
C PHE A 112 -9.41 11.95 -1.45
N LEU A 113 -9.08 11.38 -0.29
CA LEU A 113 -9.97 11.30 0.87
C LEU A 113 -9.63 12.30 1.97
N GLU A 114 -8.35 12.65 2.14
CA GLU A 114 -7.92 13.57 3.18
C GLU A 114 -8.01 15.01 2.67
N ASP A 115 -8.54 15.91 3.51
CA ASP A 115 -8.58 17.36 3.21
C ASP A 115 -7.16 17.94 3.12
N PHE A 116 -6.22 17.39 3.89
CA PHE A 116 -4.80 17.75 3.88
C PHE A 116 -3.95 16.48 3.71
N CYS A 117 -3.22 16.38 2.60
CA CYS A 117 -2.32 15.26 2.35
C CYS A 117 -0.86 15.70 2.22
N SER A 118 0.06 14.81 2.61
CA SER A 118 1.50 15.07 2.53
C SER A 118 1.98 15.32 1.08
N PRO A 119 2.95 16.24 0.87
CA PRO A 119 3.59 16.45 -0.43
C PRO A 119 4.22 15.17 -0.97
N ILE A 120 4.35 15.05 -2.30
CA ILE A 120 4.87 13.83 -2.94
C ILE A 120 6.29 13.46 -2.46
N ASP A 121 7.11 14.47 -2.16
CA ASP A 121 8.49 14.28 -1.68
C ASP A 121 8.53 13.54 -0.34
N CYS A 122 7.56 13.78 0.54
CA CYS A 122 7.47 13.05 1.81
C CYS A 122 7.16 11.57 1.61
N TRP A 123 6.31 11.24 0.64
CA TRP A 123 5.98 9.85 0.34
C TRP A 123 7.16 9.09 -0.28
N ALA A 124 8.08 9.77 -0.96
CA ALA A 124 9.27 9.15 -1.53
C ALA A 124 10.29 8.70 -0.47
N GLU A 125 10.19 9.24 0.75
CA GLU A 125 11.05 8.88 1.88
C GLU A 125 10.52 7.69 2.71
N ILE A 126 9.25 7.27 2.47
CA ILE A 126 8.59 6.16 3.16
C ILE A 126 9.10 4.82 2.62
#